data_AF-A0A1G3IBL7-F1
#
_entry.id   AF-A0A1G3IBL7-F1
#
_cell.length_a   1.000
_cell.length_b   1.000
_cell.length_c   1.000
_cell.angle_alpha   90.00
_cell.angle_beta   90.00
_cell.angle_gamma   90.00
#
_symmetry.space_group_name_H-M   'P 1'
#
loop_
_entity.id
_entity.type
_entity.pdbx_description
1 polymer ?
#
loop_
_entity_poly.entity_id
_entity_poly.type
_entity_poly.pdbx_seq_one_letter_code
_entity_poly.pdbx_strand_id
1 'polypeptide(L)'
;MTRFLWLYVLPLVFPAAVYFLWIKLRSREEKEGDEPRKDPWFWLILCGLLLMAASLVLMAASDDNVTSGAYEPDRLENGRIVPGGIKSAPK
;
A
#
# COMPACT_ATOMS: atom_id res chain seq x y z
N MET A 1 -15.99 3.88 -3.48
CA MET A 1 -14.78 4.70 -3.18
C MET A 1 -14.60 4.96 -1.69
N THR A 2 -15.64 5.36 -0.94
CA THR A 2 -15.57 5.56 0.53
C THR A 2 -15.22 4.31 1.33
N ARG A 3 -15.64 3.11 0.87
CA ARG A 3 -15.27 1.82 1.49
C ARG A 3 -13.75 1.61 1.54
N PHE A 4 -13.02 2.03 0.51
CA PHE A 4 -11.57 1.85 0.42
C PHE A 4 -10.85 2.69 1.49
N LEU A 5 -11.30 3.94 1.68
CA LEU A 5 -10.75 4.83 2.71
C LEU A 5 -10.94 4.27 4.12
N TRP A 6 -12.16 3.80 4.43
CA TRP A 6 -12.46 3.26 5.76
C TRP A 6 -11.80 1.90 6.03
N LEU A 7 -11.67 1.03 5.02
CA LEU A 7 -11.10 -0.31 5.21
C LEU A 7 -9.57 -0.34 5.16
N TYR A 8 -8.94 0.60 4.44
CA TYR A 8 -7.50 0.54 4.20
C TYR A 8 -6.74 1.72 4.80
N VAL A 9 -7.24 2.95 4.65
CA VAL A 9 -6.53 4.14 5.18
C VAL A 9 -6.66 4.21 6.70
N LEU A 10 -7.82 3.88 7.25
CA LEU A 10 -8.04 3.91 8.69
C LEU A 10 -7.10 2.94 9.44
N PRO A 11 -7.02 1.63 9.14
CA PRO A 11 -6.08 0.74 9.82
C PRO A 11 -4.61 1.03 9.51
N LEU A 12 -4.30 1.74 8.42
CA LEU A 12 -2.95 2.19 8.12
C LEU A 12 -2.52 3.36 9.02
N VAL A 13 -3.41 4.33 9.22
CA VAL A 13 -3.13 5.55 9.99
C VAL A 13 -3.38 5.35 11.49
N PHE A 14 -4.26 4.42 11.87
CA PHE A 14 -4.63 4.12 13.25
C PHE A 14 -3.44 3.78 14.16
N PRO A 15 -2.51 2.85 13.82
CA PRO A 15 -1.38 2.54 14.70
C PRO A 15 -0.45 3.74 14.88
N ALA A 16 -0.24 4.56 13.83
CA ALA A 16 0.52 5.80 13.95
C ALA A 16 -0.19 6.80 14.88
N ALA A 17 -1.51 6.96 14.74
CA ALA A 17 -2.30 7.84 15.59
C ALA A 17 -2.28 7.39 17.07
N VAL A 18 -2.42 6.09 17.33
CA VAL A 18 -2.33 5.50 18.68
C VAL A 18 -0.93 5.71 19.27
N TYR A 19 0.14 5.52 18.49
CA TYR A 19 1.51 5.76 18.93
C TYR A 19 1.77 7.24 19.25
N PHE A 20 1.31 8.15 18.39
CA PHE A 20 1.38 9.59 18.65
C PHE A 20 0.60 10.00 19.91
N LEU A 21 -0.58 9.42 20.12
CA LEU A 21 -1.36 9.61 21.34
C LEU A 21 -0.60 9.12 22.57
N TRP A 22 0.01 7.93 22.50
CA TRP A 22 0.79 7.34 23.58
C TRP A 22 2.02 8.19 23.93
N ILE A 23 2.77 8.68 22.94
CA ILE A 23 3.88 9.63 23.16
C ILE A 23 3.37 10.90 23.85
N LYS A 24 2.26 11.47 23.38
CA LYS A 24 1.71 12.71 23.94
C LYS A 24 1.24 12.54 25.39
N LEU A 25 0.67 11.38 25.72
CA LEU A 25 0.29 11.00 27.08
C LEU A 25 1.53 10.81 27.97
N ARG A 26 2.54 10.06 27.49
CA ARG A 26 3.78 9.79 28.22
C ARG A 26 4.64 11.05 28.43
N SER A 27 4.71 11.93 27.44
CA SER A 27 5.38 13.24 27.55
C SER A 27 4.75 14.15 28.61
N ARG A 28 3.49 13.91 28.99
CA ARG A 28 2.83 14.61 30.09
C ARG A 28 3.27 14.10 31.47
N GLU A 29 3.62 12.81 31.56
CA GLU A 29 4.06 12.15 32.80
C GLU A 29 5.57 12.33 33.03
N GLU A 30 6.38 12.36 31.97
CA GLU A 30 7.86 12.51 32.06
C GLU A 30 8.33 13.92 32.47
N LYS A 31 7.43 14.87 32.73
CA LYS A 31 7.80 16.17 33.32
C LYS A 31 8.29 16.06 34.77
N GLU A 32 8.18 14.89 35.41
CA GLU A 32 8.41 14.74 36.85
C GLU A 32 9.70 13.99 37.25
N GLY A 33 10.46 13.39 36.34
CA GLY A 33 11.75 12.81 36.73
C GLY A 33 12.34 11.85 35.73
N ASP A 34 13.45 12.28 35.15
CA ASP A 34 14.63 11.49 34.79
C ASP A 34 14.38 10.02 34.39
N GLU A 35 14.02 9.78 33.13
CA GLU A 35 14.12 8.46 32.51
C GLU A 35 14.68 8.53 31.08
N PRO A 36 15.41 7.49 30.66
CA PRO A 36 16.31 7.55 29.51
C PRO A 36 15.53 7.76 28.22
N ARG A 37 16.07 8.65 27.37
CA ARG A 37 15.59 8.92 26.02
C ARG A 37 15.29 7.61 25.28
N LYS A 38 14.02 7.20 25.27
CA LYS A 38 13.51 6.14 24.39
C LYS A 38 13.43 6.74 23.01
N ASP A 39 14.58 6.75 22.34
CA ASP A 39 14.71 7.27 21.00
C ASP A 39 13.69 6.57 20.08
N PRO A 40 12.74 7.31 19.50
CA PRO A 40 11.55 6.75 18.83
C PRO A 40 11.87 6.07 17.50
N TRP A 41 13.15 6.04 17.12
CA TRP A 41 13.66 5.49 15.88
C TRP A 41 13.22 4.05 15.62
N PHE A 42 13.22 3.19 16.64
CA PHE A 42 12.77 1.81 16.48
C PHE A 42 11.30 1.74 16.03
N TRP A 43 10.43 2.54 16.66
CA TRP A 43 9.01 2.60 16.32
C TRP A 43 8.77 3.27 14.96
N LEU A 44 9.55 4.31 14.62
CA LEU A 44 9.48 4.97 13.31
C LEU A 44 9.85 4.00 12.18
N ILE A 45 10.92 3.23 12.35
CA ILE A 45 11.37 2.23 11.37
C ILE A 45 10.32 1.12 11.24
N LEU A 46 9.81 0.61 12.37
CA LEU A 46 8.79 -0.43 12.37
C LEU A 46 7.50 0.02 11.68
N CYS A 47 7.03 1.25 11.97
CA CYS A 47 5.88 1.83 11.28
C CYS A 47 6.15 2.00 9.79
N GLY A 48 7.32 2.50 9.39
CA GLY A 48 7.69 2.64 7.98
C GLY A 48 7.69 1.30 7.24
N LEU A 49 8.21 0.24 7.86
CA LEU A 49 8.20 -1.11 7.31
C LEU A 49 6.77 -1.65 7.15
N LEU A 50 5.92 -1.47 8.17
CA LEU A 50 4.52 -1.90 8.12
C LEU A 50 3.72 -1.12 7.05
N LEU A 51 3.97 0.18 6.91
CA LEU A 51 3.37 1.03 5.87
C LEU A 51 3.79 0.57 4.47
N MET A 52 5.07 0.30 4.25
CA MET A 52 5.58 -0.25 3.00
C MET A 52 4.91 -1.59 2.68
N ALA A 53 4.91 -2.53 3.63
CA ALA A 53 4.29 -3.84 3.44
C ALA A 53 2.79 -3.73 3.10
N ALA A 54 2.05 -2.86 3.80
CA ALA A 54 0.65 -2.60 3.53
C ALA A 54 0.43 -2.03 2.13
N SER A 55 1.26 -1.07 1.68
CA SER A 55 1.14 -0.51 0.33
C SER A 55 1.34 -1.56 -0.78
N LEU A 56 2.26 -2.51 -0.59
CA LEU A 56 2.49 -3.60 -1.52
C LEU A 56 1.31 -4.57 -1.57
N VAL A 57 0.76 -4.92 -0.40
CA VAL A 57 -0.44 -5.77 -0.32
C VAL A 57 -1.64 -5.08 -0.98
N LEU A 58 -1.82 -3.77 -0.77
CA LEU A 58 -2.89 -3.00 -1.40
C LEU A 58 -2.70 -2.91 -2.91
N MET A 59 -1.47 -2.69 -3.39
CA MET A 59 -1.16 -2.68 -4.81
C MET A 59 -1.48 -4.04 -5.44
N ALA A 60 -1.00 -5.13 -4.84
CA ALA A 60 -1.28 -6.48 -5.30
C ALA A 60 -2.78 -6.83 -5.28
N ALA A 61 -3.52 -6.38 -4.25
CA ALA A 61 -4.96 -6.61 -4.14
C ALA A 61 -5.80 -5.69 -5.05
N SER A 62 -5.25 -4.55 -5.48
CA SER A 62 -5.92 -3.63 -6.41
C SER A 62 -5.63 -3.97 -7.87
N ASP A 63 -4.65 -4.83 -8.12
CA ASP A 63 -4.28 -5.30 -9.46
C ASP A 63 -5.26 -6.39 -9.94
N ASP A 64 -6.53 -6.01 -10.12
CA ASP A 64 -7.56 -6.81 -10.79
C ASP A 64 -7.36 -6.85 -12.32
N ASN A 65 -6.34 -6.13 -12.83
CA ASN A 65 -6.02 -6.02 -14.25
C ASN A 65 -4.65 -6.63 -14.55
N VAL A 66 -4.42 -7.86 -14.07
CA VAL A 66 -3.57 -8.76 -14.86
C VAL A 66 -4.16 -8.73 -16.24
N THR A 67 -3.40 -8.12 -17.14
CA THR A 67 -3.57 -8.17 -18.58
C THR A 67 -3.40 -9.64 -18.95
N SER A 68 -4.42 -10.45 -18.65
CA SER A 68 -4.57 -11.85 -19.01
C SER A 68 -4.98 -11.89 -20.48
N GLY A 69 -4.26 -11.12 -21.30
CA GLY A 69 -4.42 -11.14 -22.72
C GLY A 69 -3.12 -11.58 -23.32
N ALA A 70 -3.16 -12.70 -24.03
CA ALA A 70 -2.04 -13.10 -24.86
C ALA A 70 -1.80 -11.96 -25.86
N TYR A 71 -0.60 -11.39 -25.83
CA TYR A 71 -0.20 -10.41 -26.81
C TYR A 71 -0.15 -11.10 -28.18
N GLU A 72 -1.03 -10.68 -29.08
CA GLU A 72 -1.01 -11.16 -30.46
C GLU A 72 -0.30 -10.11 -31.31
N PRO A 73 0.87 -10.41 -31.92
CA PRO A 73 1.58 -9.47 -32.76
C PRO A 73 0.84 -9.20 -34.07
N ASP A 74 1.13 -8.06 -34.70
CA ASP A 74 0.61 -7.69 -36.01
C ASP A 74 0.92 -8.78 -37.05
N ARG A 75 -0.09 -9.12 -37.86
CA ARG A 75 0.05 -10.16 -38.89
C ARG A 75 -0.40 -9.66 -40.25
N LEU A 76 0.30 -10.13 -41.29
CA LEU A 76 -0.03 -9.86 -42.68
C LEU A 76 -0.89 -11.00 -43.20
N GLU A 77 -2.18 -10.73 -43.42
CA GLU A 77 -3.12 -11.66 -44.04
C GLU A 77 -3.59 -11.09 -45.38
N ASN A 78 -3.40 -11.85 -46.47
CA ASN A 78 -3.88 -11.50 -47.82
C ASN A 78 -3.47 -10.09 -48.29
N GLY A 79 -2.25 -9.66 -47.97
CA GLY A 79 -1.72 -8.34 -48.36
C GLY A 79 -2.26 -7.16 -47.55
N ARG A 80 -3.03 -7.40 -46.49
CA ARG A 80 -3.50 -6.39 -45.55
C ARG A 80 -2.85 -6.60 -44.18
N ILE A 81 -2.42 -5.50 -43.56
CA ILE A 81 -1.92 -5.50 -42.18
C ILE A 81 -3.13 -5.60 -41.25
N VAL A 82 -3.19 -6.69 -40.49
CA VAL A 82 -4.16 -6.87 -39.39
C VAL A 82 -3.46 -6.44 -38.11
N PRO A 83 -3.89 -5.33 -37.46
CA PRO A 83 -3.28 -4.87 -36.23
C PRO A 83 -3.51 -5.90 -35.12
N GLY A 84 -2.42 -6.28 -34.48
CA GLY A 84 -2.40 -7.08 -33.28
C GLY A 84 -2.86 -6.28 -32.06
N GLY A 85 -3.03 -6.98 -30.95
CA GLY A 85 -3.51 -6.37 -29.73
C GLY A 85 -3.60 -7.36 -28.58
N ILE A 86 -3.91 -6.82 -27.41
CA ILE A 86 -4.15 -7.61 -26.21
C ILE A 86 -5.55 -8.21 -26.33
N LYS A 87 -5.65 -9.49 -26.73
CA LYS A 87 -6.92 -10.21 -26.67
C LYS A 87 -7.18 -10.64 -25.24
N SER A 88 -8.20 -10.06 -24.58
CA SER A 88 -8.67 -10.54 -23.28
C SER A 88 -8.97 -12.04 -23.36
N ALA A 89 -8.37 -12.87 -22.50
CA ALA A 89 -8.69 -14.29 -22.45
C ALA A 89 -10.21 -14.47 -22.22
N PRO A 90 -10.89 -15.37 -22.96
CA PRO A 90 -12.29 -15.68 -22.68
C PRO A 90 -12.39 -16.29 -21.28
N LYS A 91 -13.35 -15.78 -20.51
CA LYS A 91 -13.66 -16.20 -19.13
C LYS A 91 -14.18 -17.64 -19.06
#